data_AF-A0A371XRA6-F1
#
_entry.id   AF-A0A371XRA6-F1
#
_cell.length_a   1.000
_cell.length_b   1.000
_cell.length_c   1.000
_cell.angle_alpha   90.00
_cell.angle_beta   90.00
_cell.angle_gamma   90.00
#
_symmetry.space_group_name_H-M   'P 1'
#
loop_
_entity.id
_entity.type
_entity.pdbx_description
1 polymer ?
#
loop_
_entity_poly.entity_id
_entity_poly.type
_entity_poly.pdbx_seq_one_letter_code
_entity_poly.pdbx_strand_id
1 'polypeptide(L)'
;MFLTISTTGTPERPATDLGFLLHKHPGNAQAFSTSHGTAHVLYPEAAAERCTAALLLEVDPVALVRRGKGKGRGGAPAAALAQYVNDRPYAASSLLAVAIGNVFSSALRGQCKAMPERAEQPMPLRIEVPAVPARGGAALVRRLFEPLGWATVTADPVALDERFPEWGDSRYVRLVLEGELRLAEALRHLYVLLPVLDDAKHYWVSADEVDKLLRAGEGWLPTHPEQKLITSRYLSRRRALTRSAMERLELVRLADADDTDVEDIDNAVDEATDTEEQPVPLAVQRRDAITAALRAAGAGRVLDLGCGQGQLVHELLKDTRFTEVVGVDVSMRALTIAARRLKIDRMGERQASRVTLLQGSLAYTDKRLKGYDAAVLSEVIEHLDLPRLPALEYAVFGSARPRTVLVTTPNVEYNVRWETLPAGHVRHGDHRFEWTREEFRTWSRAVAERHGYGVEFEPVGPDDPEVGPPTQMAVFTLTDQTLTDPSPKEAKAA
;
A
#
# COMPACT_ATOMS: atom_id res chain seq x y z
N MET A 1 -19.17 11.34 -11.58
CA MET A 1 -18.75 10.51 -12.76
C MET A 1 -19.50 9.18 -12.77
N PHE A 2 -19.65 8.49 -13.90
CA PHE A 2 -20.32 7.19 -13.93
C PHE A 2 -19.79 6.25 -15.01
N LEU A 3 -20.21 4.98 -14.93
CA LEU A 3 -20.17 4.01 -16.02
C LEU A 3 -21.52 3.34 -16.15
N THR A 4 -21.82 2.80 -17.32
CA THR A 4 -22.97 1.92 -17.55
C THR A 4 -22.53 0.56 -18.07
N ILE A 5 -23.21 -0.49 -17.62
CA ILE A 5 -23.04 -1.87 -18.07
C ILE A 5 -24.39 -2.28 -18.66
N SER A 6 -24.42 -2.55 -19.95
CA SER A 6 -25.63 -2.99 -20.65
C SER A 6 -25.46 -4.40 -21.19
N THR A 7 -26.57 -5.13 -21.27
CA THR A 7 -26.64 -6.44 -21.92
C THR A 7 -27.98 -6.59 -22.62
N THR A 8 -28.05 -7.54 -23.55
CA THR A 8 -29.26 -7.96 -24.23
C THR A 8 -29.62 -9.39 -23.84
N GLY A 9 -30.92 -9.68 -23.79
CA GLY A 9 -31.45 -10.95 -23.33
C GLY A 9 -32.08 -11.78 -24.45
N THR A 10 -32.23 -13.07 -24.19
CA THR A 10 -33.08 -13.99 -24.96
C THR A 10 -34.23 -14.46 -24.09
N PRO A 11 -35.27 -15.11 -24.64
CA PRO A 11 -36.37 -15.65 -23.83
C PRO A 11 -35.91 -16.58 -22.69
N GLU A 12 -34.83 -17.34 -22.90
CA GLU A 12 -34.26 -18.27 -21.92
C GLU A 12 -33.29 -17.60 -20.93
N ARG A 13 -32.77 -16.41 -21.28
CA ARG A 13 -31.75 -15.67 -20.54
C ARG A 13 -32.08 -14.18 -20.58
N PRO A 14 -33.06 -13.72 -19.79
CA PRO A 14 -33.51 -12.34 -19.86
C PRO A 14 -32.39 -11.40 -19.42
N ALA A 15 -32.32 -10.21 -20.03
CA ALA A 15 -31.28 -9.22 -19.73
C ALA A 15 -31.29 -8.78 -18.25
N THR A 16 -32.45 -8.87 -17.59
CA THR A 16 -32.62 -8.61 -16.15
C THR A 16 -31.78 -9.51 -15.26
N ASP A 17 -31.26 -10.63 -15.76
CA ASP A 17 -30.27 -11.48 -15.08
C ASP A 17 -29.06 -10.66 -14.59
N LEU A 18 -28.72 -9.57 -15.31
CA LEU A 18 -27.68 -8.62 -14.91
C LEU A 18 -27.86 -8.13 -13.46
N GLY A 19 -29.10 -7.98 -13.00
CA GLY A 19 -29.42 -7.59 -11.62
C GLY A 19 -28.90 -8.58 -10.58
N PHE A 20 -29.12 -9.87 -10.81
CA PHE A 20 -28.63 -10.93 -9.94
C PHE A 20 -27.11 -11.06 -10.02
N LEU A 21 -26.55 -10.98 -11.23
CA LEU A 21 -25.10 -11.09 -11.45
C LEU A 21 -24.33 -9.94 -10.78
N LEU A 22 -24.87 -8.72 -10.78
CA LEU A 22 -24.31 -7.56 -10.07
C LEU A 22 -24.66 -7.51 -8.57
N HIS A 23 -25.57 -8.39 -8.12
CA HIS A 23 -26.15 -8.38 -6.77
C HIS A 23 -26.81 -7.03 -6.45
N LYS A 24 -27.53 -6.46 -7.42
CA LYS A 24 -28.23 -5.17 -7.32
C LYS A 24 -29.58 -5.29 -8.00
N HIS A 25 -30.65 -5.19 -7.23
CA HIS A 25 -32.00 -5.37 -7.72
C HIS A 25 -32.43 -4.19 -8.62
N PRO A 26 -32.93 -4.41 -9.85
CA PRO A 26 -33.26 -3.32 -10.78
C PRO A 26 -34.31 -2.32 -10.27
N GLY A 27 -35.31 -2.81 -9.53
CA GLY A 27 -36.34 -1.98 -8.91
C GLY A 27 -35.91 -1.21 -7.65
N ASN A 28 -34.62 -1.26 -7.25
CA ASN A 28 -34.14 -0.61 -6.04
C ASN A 28 -32.85 0.19 -6.33
N ALA A 29 -32.96 1.52 -6.34
CA ALA A 29 -31.79 2.40 -6.40
C ALA A 29 -31.07 2.38 -5.05
N GLN A 30 -29.78 2.06 -5.06
CA GLN A 30 -28.98 1.85 -3.85
C GLN A 30 -27.83 2.84 -3.75
N ALA A 31 -27.54 3.30 -2.55
CA ALA A 31 -26.41 4.20 -2.26
C ALA A 31 -25.42 3.54 -1.29
N PHE A 32 -24.13 3.69 -1.56
CA PHE A 32 -23.03 3.10 -0.80
C PHE A 32 -22.03 4.18 -0.41
N SER A 33 -21.70 4.29 0.88
CA SER A 33 -20.65 5.20 1.34
C SER A 33 -19.29 4.70 0.88
N THR A 34 -18.49 5.60 0.30
CA THR A 34 -17.10 5.34 -0.08
C THR A 34 -16.15 6.27 0.68
N SER A 35 -14.84 6.05 0.54
CA SER A 35 -13.83 6.93 1.13
C SER A 35 -13.77 8.33 0.51
N HIS A 36 -14.41 8.58 -0.63
CA HIS A 36 -14.31 9.86 -1.33
C HIS A 36 -15.67 10.42 -1.76
N GLY A 37 -16.78 9.86 -1.28
CA GLY A 37 -18.13 10.28 -1.62
C GLY A 37 -19.13 9.11 -1.59
N THR A 38 -20.20 9.19 -2.38
CA THR A 38 -21.28 8.20 -2.42
C THR A 38 -21.34 7.53 -3.79
N ALA A 39 -21.34 6.20 -3.82
CA ALA A 39 -21.57 5.42 -5.02
C ALA A 39 -23.03 5.02 -5.10
N HIS A 40 -23.70 5.35 -6.19
CA HIS A 40 -25.09 5.03 -6.46
C HIS A 40 -25.17 3.94 -7.53
N VAL A 41 -26.01 2.94 -7.32
CA VAL A 41 -26.39 1.97 -8.34
C VAL A 41 -27.86 2.13 -8.67
N LEU A 42 -28.16 2.30 -9.95
CA LEU A 42 -29.51 2.38 -10.48
C LEU A 42 -29.57 1.71 -11.85
N TYR A 43 -30.78 1.41 -12.30
CA TYR A 43 -31.02 0.79 -13.60
C TYR A 43 -31.86 1.74 -14.45
N PRO A 44 -31.25 2.52 -15.35
CA PRO A 44 -31.98 3.36 -16.30
C PRO A 44 -32.93 2.57 -17.20
N GLU A 45 -32.60 1.29 -17.45
CA GLU A 45 -33.42 0.38 -18.24
C GLU A 45 -33.32 -1.04 -17.65
N ALA A 46 -34.45 -1.72 -17.50
CA ALA A 46 -34.53 -3.09 -17.02
C ALA A 46 -35.72 -3.81 -17.63
N ALA A 47 -35.54 -4.31 -18.86
CA ALA A 47 -36.48 -5.14 -19.59
C ALA A 47 -35.87 -6.52 -19.90
N ALA A 48 -36.68 -7.48 -20.34
CA ALA A 48 -36.19 -8.81 -20.67
C ALA A 48 -35.24 -8.80 -21.88
N GLU A 49 -35.46 -7.88 -22.81
CA GLU A 49 -34.69 -7.73 -24.06
C GLU A 49 -33.39 -6.94 -23.83
N ARG A 50 -33.42 -5.94 -22.94
CA ARG A 50 -32.28 -5.07 -22.64
C ARG A 50 -32.30 -4.61 -21.19
N CYS A 51 -31.14 -4.65 -20.56
CA CYS A 51 -30.95 -4.20 -19.18
C CYS A 51 -29.65 -3.40 -19.10
N THR A 52 -29.72 -2.23 -18.46
CA THR A 52 -28.59 -1.33 -18.26
C THR A 52 -28.50 -0.99 -16.78
N ALA A 53 -27.38 -1.38 -16.15
CA ALA A 53 -26.99 -0.90 -14.83
C ALA A 53 -26.10 0.32 -14.96
N ALA A 54 -26.26 1.31 -14.09
CA ALA A 54 -25.38 2.47 -13.97
C ALA A 54 -24.74 2.50 -12.58
N LEU A 55 -23.42 2.69 -12.53
CA LEU A 55 -22.67 2.99 -11.31
C LEU A 55 -22.24 4.46 -11.38
N LEU A 56 -22.89 5.30 -10.58
CA LEU A 56 -22.62 6.74 -10.47
C LEU A 56 -21.83 7.00 -9.19
N LEU A 57 -20.58 7.48 -9.32
CA LEU A 57 -19.81 7.95 -8.18
C LEU A 57 -19.94 9.47 -8.06
N GLU A 58 -20.59 9.89 -6.99
CA GLU A 58 -20.68 11.27 -6.53
C GLU A 58 -19.54 11.53 -5.55
N VAL A 59 -18.52 12.26 -5.98
CA VAL A 59 -17.34 12.57 -5.17
C VAL A 59 -17.59 13.86 -4.40
N ASP A 60 -17.26 13.89 -3.10
CA ASP A 60 -17.26 15.12 -2.32
C ASP A 60 -15.91 15.85 -2.51
N PRO A 61 -15.86 16.95 -3.28
CA PRO A 61 -14.62 17.67 -3.55
C PRO A 61 -14.01 18.29 -2.29
N VAL A 62 -14.84 18.69 -1.31
CA VAL A 62 -14.39 19.32 -0.06
C VAL A 62 -13.76 18.28 0.86
N ALA A 63 -14.37 17.10 1.00
CA ALA A 63 -13.79 16.00 1.75
C ALA A 63 -12.46 15.51 1.12
N LEU A 64 -12.37 15.49 -0.21
CA LEU A 64 -11.18 15.12 -0.95
C LEU A 64 -9.99 16.06 -0.63
N VAL A 65 -10.23 17.38 -0.54
CA VAL A 65 -9.21 18.37 -0.16
C VAL A 65 -8.84 18.30 1.32
N ARG A 66 -9.83 18.17 2.22
CA ARG A 66 -9.58 18.11 3.67
C ARG A 66 -8.71 16.91 4.07
N ARG A 67 -8.86 15.77 3.40
CA ARG A 67 -8.04 14.57 3.61
C ARG A 67 -6.66 14.67 2.94
N GLY A 68 -6.47 15.59 1.99
CA GLY A 68 -5.20 15.86 1.30
C GLY A 68 -4.25 16.84 2.01
N LYS A 69 -4.65 17.46 3.13
CA LYS A 69 -3.89 18.51 3.86
C LYS A 69 -2.53 18.08 4.46
N GLY A 70 -2.05 16.87 4.20
CA GLY A 70 -0.69 16.43 4.53
C GLY A 70 0.37 16.73 3.46
N LYS A 71 0.00 17.24 2.26
CA LYS A 71 0.93 17.44 1.15
C LYS A 71 1.08 18.91 0.76
N GLY A 72 2.24 19.49 1.10
CA GLY A 72 2.82 20.67 0.44
C GLY A 72 2.21 22.03 0.81
N ARG A 73 2.67 22.65 1.90
CA ARG A 73 2.61 24.11 2.06
C ARG A 73 3.79 24.70 1.27
N GLY A 74 3.55 25.15 0.04
CA GLY A 74 4.58 25.79 -0.79
C GLY A 74 4.30 25.69 -2.27
N GLY A 75 3.25 26.36 -2.76
CA GLY A 75 2.96 26.46 -4.19
C GLY A 75 2.17 27.73 -4.48
N ALA A 76 2.41 28.33 -5.65
CA ALA A 76 1.80 29.57 -6.11
C ALA A 76 0.25 29.56 -5.99
N PRO A 77 -0.44 30.71 -5.95
CA PRO A 77 -1.90 30.81 -5.77
C PRO A 77 -2.73 29.90 -6.69
N ALA A 78 -2.26 29.65 -7.93
CA ALA A 78 -2.89 28.74 -8.89
C ALA A 78 -2.87 27.26 -8.44
N ALA A 79 -1.82 26.81 -7.75
CA ALA A 79 -1.70 25.45 -7.22
C ALA A 79 -2.62 25.20 -6.01
N ALA A 80 -2.93 26.26 -5.24
CA ALA A 80 -3.92 26.21 -4.18
C ALA A 80 -5.36 26.14 -4.75
N LEU A 81 -5.65 26.84 -5.86
CA LEU A 81 -6.96 26.80 -6.52
C LEU A 81 -7.23 25.44 -7.19
N ALA A 82 -6.21 24.82 -7.80
CA ALA A 82 -6.29 23.50 -8.42
C ALA A 82 -6.67 22.38 -7.45
N GLN A 83 -6.53 22.59 -6.13
CA GLN A 83 -7.02 21.63 -5.13
C GLN A 83 -8.54 21.67 -4.99
N TYR A 84 -9.16 22.84 -5.15
CA TYR A 84 -10.61 23.02 -5.02
C TYR A 84 -11.36 22.89 -6.35
N VAL A 85 -10.74 23.31 -7.46
CA VAL A 85 -11.28 23.16 -8.81
C VAL A 85 -10.39 22.22 -9.60
N ASN A 86 -10.82 20.97 -9.68
CA ASN A 86 -10.19 19.94 -10.51
C ASN A 86 -11.22 18.98 -11.07
N ASP A 87 -10.77 18.20 -12.03
CA ASP A 87 -11.56 17.22 -12.77
C ASP A 87 -11.85 15.91 -12.02
N ARG A 88 -11.25 15.68 -10.84
CA ARG A 88 -11.33 14.38 -10.14
C ARG A 88 -12.77 13.94 -9.81
N PRO A 89 -13.72 14.82 -9.46
CA PRO A 89 -15.11 14.41 -9.24
C PRO A 89 -15.83 13.91 -10.51
N TYR A 90 -15.30 14.26 -11.68
CA TYR A 90 -15.97 14.11 -12.97
C TYR A 90 -15.28 13.08 -13.88
N ALA A 91 -13.99 12.81 -13.65
CA ALA A 91 -13.16 11.88 -14.42
C ALA A 91 -13.21 10.45 -13.88
N ALA A 92 -13.59 9.48 -14.72
CA ALA A 92 -13.62 8.04 -14.47
C ALA A 92 -12.20 7.45 -14.25
N SER A 93 -11.67 7.74 -13.08
CA SER A 93 -10.28 7.51 -12.65
C SER A 93 -10.17 6.33 -11.69
N SER A 94 -9.05 6.23 -10.98
CA SER A 94 -8.85 5.27 -9.89
C SER A 94 -9.96 5.27 -8.82
N LEU A 95 -10.65 6.40 -8.60
CA LEU A 95 -11.79 6.47 -7.68
C LEU A 95 -12.98 5.62 -8.14
N LEU A 96 -13.24 5.54 -9.46
CA LEU A 96 -14.31 4.72 -10.01
C LEU A 96 -13.96 3.23 -9.92
N ALA A 97 -12.71 2.85 -10.15
CA ALA A 97 -12.23 1.48 -9.95
C ALA A 97 -12.42 1.02 -8.49
N VAL A 98 -12.14 1.89 -7.51
CA VAL A 98 -12.42 1.59 -6.09
C VAL A 98 -13.93 1.40 -5.85
N ALA A 99 -14.78 2.21 -6.48
CA ALA A 99 -16.23 2.05 -6.37
C ALA A 99 -16.70 0.71 -6.96
N ILE A 100 -16.16 0.28 -8.12
CA ILE A 100 -16.42 -1.04 -8.71
C ILE A 100 -16.04 -2.14 -7.71
N GLY A 101 -14.81 -2.10 -7.17
CA GLY A 101 -14.31 -3.10 -6.24
C GLY A 101 -15.11 -3.21 -4.94
N ASN A 102 -15.71 -2.12 -4.47
CA ASN A 102 -16.55 -2.11 -3.27
C ASN A 102 -17.98 -2.57 -3.56
N VAL A 103 -18.62 -1.99 -4.59
CA VAL A 103 -20.05 -2.14 -4.87
C VAL A 103 -20.36 -3.45 -5.59
N PHE A 104 -19.47 -3.89 -6.48
CA PHE A 104 -19.61 -5.11 -7.28
C PHE A 104 -18.64 -6.21 -6.85
N SER A 105 -18.22 -6.22 -5.58
CA SER A 105 -17.19 -7.15 -5.05
C SER A 105 -17.49 -8.64 -5.32
N SER A 106 -18.74 -9.09 -5.18
CA SER A 106 -19.14 -10.47 -5.48
C SER A 106 -19.09 -10.79 -6.98
N ALA A 107 -19.60 -9.88 -7.80
CA ALA A 107 -19.59 -10.01 -9.27
C ALA A 107 -18.16 -10.04 -9.82
N LEU A 108 -17.26 -9.23 -9.26
CA LEU A 108 -15.85 -9.18 -9.62
C LEU A 108 -15.10 -10.49 -9.31
N ARG A 109 -15.59 -11.28 -8.34
CA ARG A 109 -15.09 -12.64 -8.04
C ARG A 109 -15.78 -13.74 -8.85
N GLY A 110 -16.70 -13.40 -9.75
CA GLY A 110 -17.49 -14.38 -10.50
C GLY A 110 -18.51 -15.15 -9.65
N GLN A 111 -18.85 -14.66 -8.45
CA GLN A 111 -19.72 -15.38 -7.52
C GLN A 111 -21.18 -14.92 -7.66
N CYS A 112 -22.08 -15.82 -8.03
CA CYS A 112 -23.53 -15.57 -8.01
C CYS A 112 -24.28 -16.80 -7.45
N LYS A 113 -24.73 -16.73 -6.19
CA LYS A 113 -25.47 -17.85 -5.57
C LYS A 113 -26.83 -18.10 -6.21
N ALA A 114 -27.49 -17.04 -6.68
CA ALA A 114 -28.81 -17.15 -7.29
C ALA A 114 -28.74 -17.78 -8.69
N MET A 115 -27.67 -17.53 -9.44
CA MET A 115 -27.49 -17.99 -10.82
C MET A 115 -26.02 -18.36 -11.08
N PRO A 116 -25.51 -19.46 -10.50
CA PRO A 116 -24.10 -19.83 -10.58
C PRO A 116 -23.68 -20.11 -12.03
N GLU A 117 -24.44 -20.94 -12.74
CA GLU A 117 -24.17 -21.27 -14.15
C GLU A 117 -24.13 -20.05 -15.05
N ARG A 118 -24.99 -19.05 -14.78
CA ARG A 118 -25.03 -17.83 -15.59
C ARG A 118 -23.80 -16.94 -15.37
N ALA A 119 -23.24 -16.92 -14.16
CA ALA A 119 -22.05 -16.13 -13.85
C ALA A 119 -20.78 -16.65 -14.55
N GLU A 120 -20.75 -17.94 -14.89
CA GLU A 120 -19.65 -18.60 -15.60
C GLU A 120 -19.78 -18.54 -17.13
N GLN A 121 -20.89 -18.01 -17.64
CA GLN A 121 -21.13 -17.95 -19.09
C GLN A 121 -20.80 -16.55 -19.64
N PRO A 122 -20.17 -16.47 -20.83
CA PRO A 122 -20.10 -15.23 -21.57
C PRO A 122 -21.50 -14.67 -21.85
N MET A 123 -21.57 -13.35 -21.94
CA MET A 123 -22.77 -12.64 -22.33
C MET A 123 -22.42 -11.41 -23.16
N PRO A 124 -23.32 -10.95 -24.04
CA PRO A 124 -23.13 -9.71 -24.77
C PRO A 124 -23.10 -8.55 -23.77
N LEU A 125 -21.98 -7.84 -23.72
CA LEU A 125 -21.76 -6.70 -22.83
C LEU A 125 -21.45 -5.47 -23.66
N ARG A 126 -22.11 -4.37 -23.30
CA ARG A 126 -21.75 -3.02 -23.73
C ARG A 126 -21.46 -2.17 -22.50
N ILE A 127 -20.22 -1.76 -22.35
CA ILE A 127 -19.78 -0.87 -21.27
C ILE A 127 -19.49 0.51 -21.84
N GLU A 128 -20.04 1.54 -21.21
CA GLU A 128 -19.77 2.92 -21.56
C GLU A 128 -19.25 3.71 -20.37
N VAL A 129 -18.17 4.45 -20.59
CA VAL A 129 -17.54 5.33 -19.63
C VAL A 129 -17.30 6.69 -20.29
N PRO A 130 -18.14 7.70 -20.02
CA PRO A 130 -18.15 8.95 -20.80
C PRO A 130 -16.88 9.79 -20.73
N ALA A 131 -16.13 9.70 -19.63
CA ALA A 131 -14.97 10.56 -19.40
C ALA A 131 -13.84 9.79 -18.72
N VAL A 132 -13.07 9.02 -19.50
CA VAL A 132 -11.87 8.31 -19.01
C VAL A 132 -10.64 9.17 -19.27
N PRO A 133 -9.86 9.56 -18.25
CA PRO A 133 -8.56 10.18 -18.48
C PRO A 133 -7.65 9.17 -19.19
N ALA A 134 -7.13 9.53 -20.36
CA ALA A 134 -6.31 8.65 -21.18
C ALA A 134 -4.93 9.26 -21.39
N ARG A 135 -4.05 9.16 -20.38
CA ARG A 135 -2.64 9.60 -20.51
C ARG A 135 -1.87 8.66 -21.43
N GLY A 136 -1.89 8.96 -22.72
CA GLY A 136 -1.45 8.08 -23.81
C GLY A 136 -2.43 8.05 -24.99
N GLY A 137 -3.56 8.78 -24.88
CA GLY A 137 -4.55 8.96 -25.94
C GLY A 137 -5.38 7.72 -26.24
N ALA A 138 -6.25 7.84 -27.24
CA ALA A 138 -7.13 6.78 -27.70
C ALA A 138 -6.37 5.51 -28.16
N ALA A 139 -5.16 5.68 -28.71
CA ALA A 139 -4.32 4.57 -29.13
C ALA A 139 -3.92 3.66 -27.96
N LEU A 140 -3.57 4.24 -26.81
CA LEU A 140 -3.25 3.44 -25.62
C LEU A 140 -4.48 2.66 -25.12
N VAL A 141 -5.66 3.27 -25.16
CA VAL A 141 -6.90 2.60 -24.75
C VAL A 141 -7.15 1.35 -25.59
N ARG A 142 -7.00 1.45 -26.91
CA ARG A 142 -7.10 0.30 -27.83
C ARG A 142 -6.10 -0.80 -27.49
N ARG A 143 -4.81 -0.47 -27.35
CA ARG A 143 -3.75 -1.44 -26.99
C ARG A 143 -3.99 -2.13 -25.64
N LEU A 144 -4.72 -1.50 -24.72
CA LEU A 144 -5.02 -2.07 -23.42
C LEU A 144 -6.27 -2.95 -23.41
N PHE A 145 -7.29 -2.66 -24.23
CA PHE A 145 -8.56 -3.39 -24.19
C PHE A 145 -8.73 -4.39 -25.34
N GLU A 146 -8.25 -4.11 -26.56
CA GLU A 146 -8.42 -5.03 -27.70
C GLU A 146 -7.84 -6.44 -27.44
N PRO A 147 -6.65 -6.60 -26.81
CA PRO A 147 -6.11 -7.93 -26.53
C PRO A 147 -6.91 -8.77 -25.52
N LEU A 148 -7.88 -8.15 -24.82
CA LEU A 148 -8.71 -8.82 -23.81
C LEU A 148 -9.96 -9.50 -24.40
N GLY A 149 -10.09 -9.55 -25.72
CA GLY A 149 -11.23 -10.19 -26.38
C GLY A 149 -12.49 -9.31 -26.51
N TRP A 150 -12.36 -7.99 -26.30
CA TRP A 150 -13.44 -7.06 -26.66
C TRP A 150 -13.58 -7.01 -28.18
N ALA A 151 -14.78 -7.28 -28.70
CA ALA A 151 -15.07 -7.27 -30.14
C ALA A 151 -14.94 -5.86 -30.73
N THR A 152 -15.25 -4.82 -29.96
CA THR A 152 -15.09 -3.42 -30.38
C THR A 152 -14.65 -2.55 -29.20
N VAL A 153 -13.62 -1.73 -29.44
CA VAL A 153 -13.09 -0.74 -28.50
C VAL A 153 -13.13 0.64 -29.15
N THR A 154 -14.10 1.45 -28.76
CA THR A 154 -14.20 2.85 -29.19
C THR A 154 -13.63 3.76 -28.12
N ALA A 155 -12.72 4.64 -28.53
CA ALA A 155 -12.09 5.63 -27.67
C ALA A 155 -12.07 6.97 -28.42
N ASP A 156 -13.18 7.72 -28.30
CA ASP A 156 -13.35 9.00 -28.98
C ASP A 156 -12.80 10.12 -28.09
N PRO A 157 -11.86 10.94 -28.56
CA PRO A 157 -11.42 12.13 -27.83
C PRO A 157 -12.60 13.05 -27.51
N VAL A 158 -12.62 13.59 -26.30
CA VAL A 158 -13.61 14.59 -25.88
C VAL A 158 -13.01 15.98 -26.10
N ALA A 159 -13.68 16.84 -26.86
CA ALA A 159 -13.25 18.22 -27.09
C ALA A 159 -13.05 18.98 -25.76
N LEU A 160 -12.05 19.86 -25.68
CA LEU A 160 -11.79 20.62 -24.45
C LEU A 160 -12.93 21.61 -24.13
N ASP A 161 -13.42 22.32 -25.16
CA ASP A 161 -14.64 23.12 -25.12
C ASP A 161 -15.25 23.13 -26.53
N GLU A 162 -16.51 22.73 -26.66
CA GLU A 162 -17.22 22.66 -27.95
C GLU A 162 -17.36 24.03 -28.63
N ARG A 163 -17.29 25.13 -27.86
CA ARG A 163 -17.38 26.50 -28.38
C ARG A 163 -16.04 27.06 -28.84
N PHE A 164 -14.92 26.42 -28.48
CA PHE A 164 -13.56 26.80 -28.85
C PHE A 164 -12.80 25.60 -29.45
N PRO A 165 -13.17 25.11 -30.65
CA PRO A 165 -12.56 23.93 -31.25
C PRO A 165 -11.05 24.06 -31.47
N GLU A 166 -10.55 25.29 -31.60
CA GLU A 166 -9.11 25.58 -31.76
C GLU A 166 -8.28 25.21 -30.53
N TRP A 167 -8.90 24.99 -29.36
CA TRP A 167 -8.21 24.47 -28.17
C TRP A 167 -7.93 22.97 -28.26
N GLY A 168 -8.53 22.29 -29.24
CA GLY A 168 -8.35 20.88 -29.51
C GLY A 168 -9.01 19.96 -28.49
N ASP A 169 -8.57 18.70 -28.49
CA ASP A 169 -9.12 17.66 -27.63
C ASP A 169 -8.60 17.79 -26.20
N SER A 170 -9.47 17.45 -25.25
CA SER A 170 -9.08 17.24 -23.87
C SER A 170 -8.27 15.95 -23.72
N ARG A 171 -7.73 15.73 -22.52
CA ARG A 171 -7.06 14.47 -22.15
C ARG A 171 -8.03 13.29 -21.91
N TYR A 172 -9.33 13.52 -22.08
CA TYR A 172 -10.38 12.55 -21.82
C TYR A 172 -10.83 11.89 -23.11
N VAL A 173 -11.24 10.63 -22.99
CA VAL A 173 -11.94 9.92 -24.06
C VAL A 173 -13.28 9.43 -23.55
N ARG A 174 -14.26 9.37 -24.46
CA ARG A 174 -15.44 8.55 -24.30
C ARG A 174 -15.08 7.12 -24.68
N LEU A 175 -15.15 6.22 -23.70
CA LEU A 175 -14.84 4.81 -23.88
C LEU A 175 -16.13 4.01 -24.05
N VAL A 176 -16.21 3.22 -25.12
CA VAL A 176 -17.23 2.19 -25.32
C VAL A 176 -16.54 0.86 -25.59
N LEU A 177 -16.92 -0.17 -24.84
CA LEU A 177 -16.43 -1.54 -24.98
C LEU A 177 -17.61 -2.45 -25.29
N GLU A 178 -17.52 -3.21 -26.38
CA GLU A 178 -18.55 -4.17 -26.80
C GLU A 178 -17.93 -5.53 -27.06
N GLY A 179 -18.56 -6.61 -26.59
CA GLY A 179 -18.08 -7.97 -26.79
C GLY A 179 -18.86 -9.01 -26.00
N GLU A 180 -18.55 -10.29 -26.23
CA GLU A 180 -19.08 -11.40 -25.43
C GLU A 180 -18.04 -11.86 -24.40
N LEU A 181 -18.23 -11.48 -23.14
CA LEU A 181 -17.31 -11.81 -22.04
C LEU A 181 -18.09 -12.25 -20.80
N ARG A 182 -17.41 -12.91 -19.86
CA ARG A 182 -17.97 -13.07 -18.52
C ARG A 182 -18.02 -11.71 -17.83
N LEU A 183 -19.10 -11.43 -17.10
CA LEU A 183 -19.24 -10.17 -16.37
C LEU A 183 -18.07 -9.92 -15.41
N ALA A 184 -17.57 -10.97 -14.74
CA ALA A 184 -16.45 -10.88 -13.82
C ALA A 184 -15.16 -10.42 -14.52
N GLU A 185 -14.87 -10.92 -15.73
CA GLU A 185 -13.71 -10.52 -16.52
C GLU A 185 -13.81 -9.06 -16.93
N ALA A 186 -14.95 -8.65 -17.48
CA ALA A 186 -15.18 -7.26 -17.87
C ALA A 186 -15.00 -6.29 -16.69
N LEU A 187 -15.50 -6.64 -15.49
CA LEU A 187 -15.30 -5.85 -14.27
C LEU A 187 -13.84 -5.81 -13.83
N ARG A 188 -13.11 -6.94 -13.90
CA ARG A 188 -11.68 -7.02 -13.59
C ARG A 188 -10.84 -6.17 -14.55
N HIS A 189 -11.15 -6.18 -15.84
CA HIS A 189 -10.50 -5.34 -16.85
C HIS A 189 -10.63 -3.85 -16.47
N LEU A 190 -11.84 -3.38 -16.19
CA LEU A 190 -12.05 -1.99 -15.77
C LEU A 190 -11.36 -1.65 -14.44
N TYR A 191 -11.45 -2.56 -13.47
CA TYR A 191 -10.84 -2.38 -12.14
C TYR A 191 -9.32 -2.16 -12.22
N VAL A 192 -8.63 -2.87 -13.11
CA VAL A 192 -7.18 -2.74 -13.32
C VAL A 192 -6.83 -1.59 -14.26
N LEU A 193 -7.56 -1.43 -15.37
CA LEU A 193 -7.13 -0.55 -16.47
C LEU A 193 -7.54 0.92 -16.30
N LEU A 194 -8.62 1.24 -15.59
CA LEU A 194 -8.98 2.64 -15.30
C LEU A 194 -7.86 3.38 -14.53
N PRO A 195 -7.26 2.81 -13.46
CA PRO A 195 -6.09 3.40 -12.82
C PRO A 195 -4.85 3.51 -13.72
N VAL A 196 -4.66 2.57 -14.66
CA VAL A 196 -3.52 2.56 -15.61
C VAL A 196 -3.64 3.69 -16.63
N LEU A 197 -4.86 3.97 -17.10
CA LEU A 197 -5.16 5.06 -18.03
C LEU A 197 -5.04 6.44 -17.37
N ASP A 198 -5.46 6.54 -16.11
CA ASP A 198 -5.36 7.74 -15.29
C ASP A 198 -3.89 8.12 -15.01
N ASP A 199 -3.01 7.12 -14.76
CA ASP A 199 -1.58 7.27 -14.46
C ASP A 199 -1.32 8.36 -13.38
N ALA A 200 -2.24 8.43 -12.42
CA ALA A 200 -2.30 9.42 -11.35
C ALA A 200 -2.99 8.87 -10.08
N LYS A 201 -2.57 7.69 -9.57
CA LYS A 201 -3.18 7.13 -8.34
C LYS A 201 -3.08 8.11 -7.16
N HIS A 202 -4.22 8.36 -6.51
CA HIS A 202 -4.35 9.34 -5.42
C HIS A 202 -4.15 8.77 -4.01
N TYR A 203 -3.85 7.47 -3.89
CA TYR A 203 -3.58 6.78 -2.62
C TYR A 203 -2.23 6.06 -2.64
N TRP A 204 -1.68 5.74 -1.46
CA TRP A 204 -0.39 5.07 -1.32
C TRP A 204 -0.50 3.61 -1.77
N VAL A 205 0.40 3.17 -2.66
CA VAL A 205 0.47 1.81 -3.17
C VAL A 205 1.42 1.00 -2.29
N SER A 206 0.88 0.01 -1.58
CA SER A 206 1.62 -0.95 -0.73
C SER A 206 1.80 -2.29 -1.42
N ALA A 207 2.56 -3.20 -0.79
CA ALA A 207 2.75 -4.57 -1.29
C ALA A 207 1.44 -5.35 -1.48
N ASP A 208 0.39 -5.05 -0.74
CA ASP A 208 -0.95 -5.65 -0.93
C ASP A 208 -1.59 -5.28 -2.28
N GLU A 209 -1.18 -4.18 -2.91
CA GLU A 209 -1.64 -3.81 -4.25
C GLU A 209 -1.06 -4.75 -5.32
N VAL A 210 0.09 -5.39 -5.07
CA VAL A 210 0.62 -6.45 -5.93
C VAL A 210 -0.32 -7.65 -5.88
N ASP A 211 -0.67 -8.13 -4.69
CA ASP A 211 -1.58 -9.29 -4.57
C ASP A 211 -3.00 -8.98 -5.09
N LYS A 212 -3.44 -7.72 -5.02
CA LYS A 212 -4.70 -7.28 -5.66
C LYS A 212 -4.58 -7.27 -7.18
N LEU A 213 -3.46 -6.78 -7.72
CA LEU A 213 -3.21 -6.79 -9.16
C LEU A 213 -3.17 -8.22 -9.70
N LEU A 214 -2.46 -9.12 -9.03
CA LEU A 214 -2.36 -10.51 -9.46
C LEU A 214 -3.73 -11.21 -9.46
N ARG A 215 -4.52 -11.06 -8.39
CA ARG A 215 -5.88 -11.63 -8.32
C ARG A 215 -6.84 -11.04 -9.35
N ALA A 216 -6.76 -9.72 -9.60
CA ALA A 216 -7.59 -9.09 -10.62
C ALA A 216 -7.09 -9.35 -12.05
N GLY A 217 -5.80 -9.64 -12.20
CA GLY A 217 -5.10 -9.97 -13.44
C GLY A 217 -5.14 -11.46 -13.81
N GLU A 218 -5.63 -12.31 -12.91
CA GLU A 218 -5.68 -13.76 -13.10
C GLU A 218 -6.43 -14.13 -14.39
N GLY A 219 -5.80 -15.00 -15.18
CA GLY A 219 -6.32 -15.49 -16.46
C GLY A 219 -6.09 -14.57 -17.67
N TRP A 220 -5.57 -13.35 -17.51
CA TRP A 220 -5.38 -12.43 -18.66
C TRP A 220 -4.12 -11.57 -18.60
N LEU A 221 -3.67 -11.15 -17.41
CA LEU A 221 -2.54 -10.24 -17.26
C LEU A 221 -1.19 -10.87 -17.65
N PRO A 222 -0.87 -12.14 -17.30
CA PRO A 222 0.41 -12.77 -17.67
C PRO A 222 0.67 -12.84 -19.18
N THR A 223 -0.40 -12.98 -19.97
CA THR A 223 -0.34 -13.10 -21.44
C THR A 223 -0.60 -11.77 -22.15
N HIS A 224 -0.93 -10.71 -21.42
CA HIS A 224 -1.25 -9.42 -22.02
C HIS A 224 -0.02 -8.76 -22.65
N PRO A 225 -0.07 -8.28 -23.91
CA PRO A 225 1.10 -7.69 -24.58
C PRO A 225 1.64 -6.45 -23.86
N GLU A 226 0.76 -5.68 -23.22
CA GLU A 226 1.10 -4.50 -22.42
C GLU A 226 1.34 -4.80 -20.92
N GLN A 227 1.58 -6.06 -20.52
CA GLN A 227 1.69 -6.43 -19.10
C GLN A 227 2.69 -5.57 -18.31
N LYS A 228 3.85 -5.24 -18.91
CA LYS A 228 4.88 -4.38 -18.29
C LYS A 228 4.35 -2.97 -18.03
N LEU A 229 3.60 -2.41 -18.98
CA LEU A 229 3.01 -1.09 -18.87
C LEU A 229 1.90 -1.06 -17.81
N ILE A 230 1.02 -2.06 -17.85
CA ILE A 230 -0.09 -2.23 -16.91
C ILE A 230 0.45 -2.33 -15.48
N THR A 231 1.36 -3.27 -15.22
CA THR A 231 1.95 -3.49 -13.90
C THR A 231 2.70 -2.26 -13.41
N SER A 232 3.48 -1.62 -14.27
CA SER A 232 4.22 -0.40 -13.93
C SER A 232 3.29 0.74 -13.52
N ARG A 233 2.28 1.08 -14.35
CA ARG A 233 1.36 2.19 -14.04
C ARG A 233 0.42 1.88 -12.89
N TYR A 234 -0.08 0.64 -12.81
CA TYR A 234 -0.94 0.21 -11.71
C TYR A 234 -0.21 0.32 -10.36
N LEU A 235 1.09 0.05 -10.31
CA LEU A 235 1.89 0.15 -9.09
C LEU A 235 2.56 1.54 -8.92
N SER A 236 2.02 2.57 -9.58
CA SER A 236 2.53 3.95 -9.53
C SER A 236 4.03 4.04 -9.85
N ARG A 237 4.51 3.19 -10.76
CA ARG A 237 5.89 3.09 -11.25
C ARG A 237 6.91 2.77 -10.15
N ARG A 238 6.46 2.14 -9.05
CA ARG A 238 7.35 1.66 -7.96
C ARG A 238 8.13 0.44 -8.42
N ARG A 239 9.36 0.65 -8.86
CA ARG A 239 10.25 -0.37 -9.45
C ARG A 239 10.30 -1.69 -8.66
N ALA A 240 10.40 -1.63 -7.33
CA ALA A 240 10.44 -2.84 -6.48
C ALA A 240 9.13 -3.66 -6.55
N LEU A 241 7.97 -2.99 -6.47
CA LEU A 241 6.67 -3.67 -6.57
C LEU A 241 6.43 -4.17 -8.00
N THR A 242 6.79 -3.37 -9.01
CA THR A 242 6.69 -3.75 -10.41
C THR A 242 7.53 -5.00 -10.69
N ARG A 243 8.77 -5.05 -10.21
CA ARG A 243 9.65 -6.21 -10.39
C ARG A 243 9.05 -7.46 -9.74
N SER A 244 8.64 -7.37 -8.48
CA SER A 244 8.02 -8.48 -7.76
C SER A 244 6.73 -8.99 -8.44
N ALA A 245 5.90 -8.08 -8.95
CA ALA A 245 4.71 -8.46 -9.70
C ALA A 245 5.06 -9.14 -11.04
N MET A 246 6.06 -8.63 -11.77
CA MET A 246 6.50 -9.21 -13.04
C MET A 246 7.13 -10.59 -12.87
N GLU A 247 7.94 -10.82 -11.84
CA GLU A 247 8.51 -12.14 -11.52
C GLU A 247 7.40 -13.17 -11.28
N ARG A 248 6.38 -12.81 -10.50
CA ARG A 248 5.23 -13.70 -10.23
C ARG A 248 4.36 -13.95 -11.47
N LEU A 249 4.14 -12.93 -12.31
CA LEU A 249 3.40 -13.10 -13.56
C LEU A 249 4.15 -14.03 -14.53
N GLU A 250 5.48 -13.95 -14.56
CA GLU A 250 6.30 -14.83 -15.39
C GLU A 250 6.24 -16.28 -14.91
N LEU A 251 6.25 -16.52 -13.59
CA LEU A 251 6.05 -17.86 -13.03
C LEU A 251 4.70 -18.47 -13.45
N VAL A 252 3.62 -17.68 -13.38
CA VAL A 252 2.28 -18.13 -13.83
C VAL A 252 2.30 -18.42 -15.34
N ARG A 253 2.90 -17.54 -16.14
CA ARG A 253 2.99 -17.73 -17.60
C ARG A 253 3.77 -18.99 -17.99
N LEU A 254 4.82 -19.34 -17.25
CA LEU A 254 5.61 -20.55 -17.46
C LEU A 254 4.83 -21.80 -17.04
N ALA A 255 4.15 -21.76 -15.89
CA ALA A 255 3.28 -22.86 -15.44
C ALA A 255 2.15 -23.16 -16.45
N ASP A 256 1.50 -22.12 -16.98
CA ASP A 256 0.45 -22.25 -18.01
C ASP A 256 0.97 -22.81 -19.35
N ALA A 257 2.28 -22.74 -19.61
CA ALA A 257 2.90 -23.21 -20.86
C ALA A 257 3.33 -24.69 -20.84
N ASP A 258 3.53 -25.27 -19.65
CA ASP A 258 4.05 -26.63 -19.46
C ASP A 258 2.97 -27.67 -19.07
N ASP A 259 1.67 -27.33 -19.17
CA ASP A 259 0.50 -28.19 -18.88
C ASP A 259 0.67 -29.02 -17.59
N THR A 260 1.23 -28.38 -16.55
CA THR A 260 1.47 -28.98 -15.23
C THR A 260 0.57 -28.27 -14.22
N ASP A 261 -0.40 -29.00 -13.67
CA ASP A 261 -1.33 -28.50 -12.65
C ASP A 261 -0.59 -27.94 -11.42
N VAL A 262 -1.04 -26.77 -10.95
CA VAL A 262 -0.44 -25.98 -9.86
C VAL A 262 -0.62 -26.62 -8.46
N GLU A 263 -1.14 -27.85 -8.38
CA GLU A 263 -1.48 -28.50 -7.10
C GLU A 263 -0.40 -29.46 -6.54
N ASP A 264 0.68 -29.76 -7.28
CA ASP A 264 1.74 -30.68 -6.81
C ASP A 264 3.12 -30.02 -6.57
N ILE A 265 3.14 -28.80 -6.00
CA ILE A 265 4.38 -28.22 -5.45
C ILE A 265 4.17 -27.90 -3.97
N ASP A 266 3.89 -28.95 -3.20
CA ASP A 266 4.11 -28.97 -1.75
C ASP A 266 5.08 -30.12 -1.42
N ASN A 267 6.31 -29.74 -1.09
CA ASN A 267 7.37 -30.51 -0.40
C ASN A 267 7.80 -31.87 -0.99
N ALA A 268 8.95 -31.88 -1.69
CA ALA A 268 10.18 -32.57 -1.26
C ALA A 268 11.22 -32.72 -2.40
N VAL A 269 12.44 -32.20 -2.13
CA VAL A 269 13.80 -32.52 -2.66
C VAL A 269 14.09 -32.29 -4.16
N ASP A 270 15.21 -31.68 -4.58
CA ASP A 270 16.58 -31.89 -4.09
C ASP A 270 17.42 -30.61 -3.89
N GLU A 271 18.03 -30.55 -2.70
CA GLU A 271 19.19 -29.73 -2.37
C GLU A 271 20.45 -30.28 -3.05
N ALA A 272 20.70 -29.95 -4.31
CA ALA A 272 22.06 -29.92 -4.86
C ALA A 272 22.03 -29.21 -6.20
N THR A 273 22.92 -28.24 -6.37
CA THR A 273 23.20 -27.48 -7.60
C THR A 273 22.16 -26.44 -8.02
N ASP A 274 22.15 -25.30 -7.32
CA ASP A 274 22.54 -24.04 -7.97
C ASP A 274 23.04 -23.03 -6.92
N THR A 275 24.36 -22.83 -6.93
CA THR A 275 25.06 -21.79 -6.21
C THR A 275 24.89 -20.47 -6.95
N GLU A 276 23.95 -19.65 -6.52
CA GLU A 276 24.03 -18.19 -6.51
C GLU A 276 22.99 -17.67 -5.50
N GLU A 277 23.45 -17.44 -4.26
CA GLU A 277 22.63 -16.97 -3.13
C GLU A 277 21.87 -15.68 -3.49
N GLN A 278 20.55 -15.75 -3.60
CA GLN A 278 19.74 -14.52 -3.62
C GLN A 278 19.97 -13.78 -2.30
N PRO A 279 20.40 -12.50 -2.33
CA PRO A 279 20.72 -11.78 -1.11
C PRO A 279 19.46 -11.59 -0.26
N VAL A 280 19.54 -12.02 1.01
CA VAL A 280 18.49 -11.82 2.02
C VAL A 280 18.00 -10.36 1.97
N PRO A 281 16.69 -10.07 1.90
CA PRO A 281 16.22 -8.69 1.81
C PRO A 281 16.71 -7.83 2.97
N LEU A 282 17.14 -6.59 2.70
CA LEU A 282 17.69 -5.68 3.73
C LEU A 282 16.76 -5.49 4.95
N ALA A 283 15.43 -5.49 4.73
CA ALA A 283 14.47 -5.39 5.82
C ALA A 283 14.47 -6.63 6.74
N VAL A 284 14.81 -7.81 6.22
CA VAL A 284 15.01 -9.05 7.00
C VAL A 284 16.32 -8.92 7.78
N GLN A 285 17.43 -8.59 7.10
CA GLN A 285 18.73 -8.38 7.73
C GLN A 285 18.67 -7.37 8.89
N ARG A 286 17.90 -6.28 8.71
CA ARG A 286 17.64 -5.30 9.77
C ARG A 286 16.90 -5.88 10.97
N ARG A 287 15.84 -6.66 10.74
CA ARG A 287 15.10 -7.30 11.85
C ARG A 287 15.96 -8.33 12.56
N ASP A 288 16.81 -9.05 11.84
CA ASP A 288 17.73 -10.03 12.41
C ASP A 288 18.79 -9.34 13.27
N ALA A 289 19.38 -8.24 12.78
CA ALA A 289 20.33 -7.42 13.54
C ALA A 289 19.70 -6.83 14.82
N ILE A 290 18.50 -6.26 14.72
CA ILE A 290 17.75 -5.77 15.89
C ILE A 290 17.50 -6.91 16.89
N THR A 291 17.05 -8.07 16.41
CA THR A 291 16.75 -9.22 17.26
C THR A 291 18.01 -9.76 17.94
N ALA A 292 19.14 -9.79 17.23
CA ALA A 292 20.43 -10.18 17.78
C ALA A 292 20.91 -9.20 18.87
N ALA A 293 20.81 -7.88 18.62
CA ALA A 293 21.17 -6.86 19.59
C ALA A 293 20.27 -6.92 20.85
N LEU A 294 18.96 -7.13 20.69
CA LEU A 294 18.04 -7.32 21.82
C LEU A 294 18.38 -8.57 22.65
N ARG A 295 18.78 -9.67 21.99
CA ARG A 295 19.24 -10.90 22.66
C ARG A 295 20.54 -10.66 23.43
N ALA A 296 21.51 -9.99 22.81
CA ALA A 296 22.78 -9.65 23.45
C ALA A 296 22.57 -8.74 24.68
N ALA A 297 21.62 -7.81 24.61
CA ALA A 297 21.22 -6.96 25.72
C ALA A 297 20.41 -7.69 26.82
N GLY A 298 20.03 -8.95 26.61
CA GLY A 298 19.23 -9.73 27.55
C GLY A 298 17.86 -9.11 27.83
N ALA A 299 17.23 -8.49 26.83
CA ALA A 299 15.95 -7.81 26.99
C ALA A 299 14.77 -8.82 26.99
N GLY A 300 13.89 -8.73 27.99
CA GLY A 300 12.65 -9.52 28.05
C GLY A 300 11.41 -8.69 27.72
N ARG A 301 11.37 -7.45 28.20
CA ARG A 301 10.28 -6.49 27.97
C ARG A 301 10.73 -5.45 26.95
N VAL A 302 10.13 -5.46 25.75
CA VAL A 302 10.58 -4.66 24.61
C VAL A 302 9.49 -3.73 24.10
N LEU A 303 9.84 -2.47 23.85
CA LEU A 303 9.04 -1.50 23.12
C LEU A 303 9.44 -1.46 21.64
N ASP A 304 8.48 -1.60 20.74
CA ASP A 304 8.63 -1.30 19.31
C ASP A 304 7.96 0.05 19.03
N LEU A 305 8.76 1.12 19.02
CA LEU A 305 8.31 2.51 18.93
C LEU A 305 8.27 2.92 17.46
N GLY A 306 7.07 3.11 16.90
CA GLY A 306 6.86 3.22 15.46
C GLY A 306 6.67 1.86 14.78
N CYS A 307 5.95 0.94 15.44
CA CYS A 307 5.86 -0.47 15.03
C CYS A 307 5.22 -0.70 13.66
N GLY A 308 4.55 0.30 13.08
CA GLY A 308 3.86 0.21 11.81
C GLY A 308 2.85 -0.93 11.78
N GLN A 309 3.03 -1.86 10.86
CA GLN A 309 2.16 -3.03 10.69
C GLN A 309 2.62 -4.26 11.53
N GLY A 310 3.46 -4.05 12.54
CA GLY A 310 3.84 -5.07 13.53
C GLY A 310 4.80 -6.14 13.02
N GLN A 311 5.67 -5.82 12.04
CA GLN A 311 6.62 -6.81 11.48
C GLN A 311 7.67 -7.23 12.52
N LEU A 312 8.26 -6.28 13.25
CA LEU A 312 9.21 -6.60 14.31
C LEU A 312 8.51 -7.30 15.48
N VAL A 313 7.35 -6.79 15.92
CA VAL A 313 6.52 -7.46 16.94
C VAL A 313 6.26 -8.94 16.57
N HIS A 314 5.94 -9.23 15.31
CA HIS A 314 5.72 -10.60 14.85
C HIS A 314 6.96 -11.49 15.02
N GLU A 315 8.14 -10.99 14.67
CA GLU A 315 9.40 -11.72 14.82
C GLU A 315 9.75 -11.94 16.30
N LEU A 316 9.61 -10.91 17.14
CA LEU A 316 9.90 -11.01 18.57
C LEU A 316 8.99 -12.04 19.26
N LEU A 317 7.74 -12.17 18.86
CA LEU A 317 6.82 -13.15 19.47
C LEU A 317 7.22 -14.62 19.23
N LYS A 318 8.05 -14.90 18.21
CA LYS A 318 8.57 -16.25 17.94
C LYS A 318 9.59 -16.71 18.98
N ASP A 319 10.28 -15.78 19.64
CA ASP A 319 11.28 -16.09 20.66
C ASP A 319 10.68 -15.89 22.06
N THR A 320 10.65 -16.96 22.85
CA THR A 320 10.04 -16.96 24.19
C THR A 320 10.80 -16.14 25.22
N ARG A 321 12.04 -15.71 24.93
CA ARG A 321 12.80 -14.79 25.79
C ARG A 321 12.13 -13.43 25.93
N PHE A 322 11.38 -12.99 24.91
CA PHE A 322 10.63 -11.74 24.96
C PHE A 322 9.30 -11.97 25.69
N THR A 323 9.29 -11.70 26.99
CA THR A 323 8.14 -11.94 27.87
C THR A 323 7.03 -10.91 27.70
N GLU A 324 7.35 -9.71 27.21
CA GLU A 324 6.38 -8.67 26.89
C GLU A 324 6.86 -7.83 25.71
N VAL A 325 6.02 -7.66 24.69
CA VAL A 325 6.31 -6.87 23.49
C VAL A 325 5.19 -5.87 23.29
N VAL A 326 5.52 -4.58 23.30
CA VAL A 326 4.54 -3.51 23.10
C VAL A 326 4.86 -2.74 21.83
N GLY A 327 3.97 -2.83 20.84
CA GLY A 327 4.02 -2.04 19.63
C GLY A 327 3.29 -0.72 19.80
N VAL A 328 3.97 0.41 19.55
CA VAL A 328 3.41 1.75 19.63
C VAL A 328 3.44 2.41 18.26
N ASP A 329 2.31 2.95 17.80
CA ASP A 329 2.27 3.73 16.55
C ASP A 329 1.25 4.88 16.64
N VAL A 330 1.52 5.96 15.92
CA VAL A 330 0.60 7.11 15.85
C VAL A 330 -0.64 6.80 14.99
N SER A 331 -0.50 5.85 14.07
CA SER A 331 -1.52 5.42 13.11
C SER A 331 -2.35 4.27 13.63
N MET A 332 -3.59 4.57 14.07
CA MET A 332 -4.59 3.53 14.38
C MET A 332 -4.82 2.54 13.24
N ARG A 333 -4.68 3.00 11.99
CA ARG A 333 -4.78 2.13 10.81
C ARG A 333 -3.65 1.09 10.79
N ALA A 334 -2.42 1.51 11.08
CA ALA A 334 -1.27 0.61 11.11
C ALA A 334 -1.42 -0.43 12.24
N LEU A 335 -1.84 0.00 13.43
CA LEU A 335 -2.14 -0.89 14.56
C LEU A 335 -3.28 -1.88 14.25
N THR A 336 -4.33 -1.45 13.55
CA THR A 336 -5.42 -2.36 13.13
C THR A 336 -4.90 -3.43 12.16
N ILE A 337 -3.99 -3.07 11.25
CA ILE A 337 -3.36 -4.02 10.33
C ILE A 337 -2.43 -4.96 11.11
N ALA A 338 -1.64 -4.43 12.06
CA ALA A 338 -0.77 -5.21 12.92
C ALA A 338 -1.56 -6.26 13.71
N ALA A 339 -2.66 -5.86 14.37
CA ALA A 339 -3.53 -6.78 15.12
C ALA A 339 -4.05 -7.94 14.25
N ARG A 340 -4.50 -7.64 13.02
CA ARG A 340 -4.97 -8.65 12.07
C ARG A 340 -3.85 -9.57 11.57
N ARG A 341 -2.68 -9.02 11.26
CA ARG A 341 -1.51 -9.80 10.79
C ARG A 341 -1.00 -10.72 11.89
N LEU A 342 -0.90 -10.20 13.11
CA LEU A 342 -0.52 -10.97 14.29
C LEU A 342 -1.59 -11.99 14.68
N LYS A 343 -2.83 -11.83 14.21
CA LYS A 343 -3.98 -12.68 14.57
C LYS A 343 -4.21 -12.71 16.09
N ILE A 344 -4.13 -11.54 16.74
CA ILE A 344 -4.23 -11.43 18.22
C ILE A 344 -5.48 -12.15 18.75
N ASP A 345 -6.63 -11.99 18.07
CA ASP A 345 -7.90 -12.62 18.45
C ASP A 345 -7.90 -14.16 18.36
N ARG A 346 -6.91 -14.75 17.68
CA ARG A 346 -6.73 -16.20 17.51
C ARG A 346 -5.49 -16.75 18.22
N MET A 347 -4.74 -15.89 18.91
CA MET A 347 -3.57 -16.32 19.68
C MET A 347 -4.01 -17.12 20.90
N GLY A 348 -3.26 -18.16 21.25
CA GLY A 348 -3.42 -18.81 22.53
C GLY A 348 -3.13 -17.83 23.67
N GLU A 349 -3.77 -18.02 24.83
CA GLU A 349 -3.73 -17.10 25.98
C GLU A 349 -2.29 -16.69 26.37
N ARG A 350 -1.35 -17.65 26.34
CA ARG A 350 0.08 -17.42 26.64
C ARG A 350 0.81 -16.51 25.64
N GLN A 351 0.41 -16.52 24.37
CA GLN A 351 0.99 -15.61 23.37
C GLN A 351 0.28 -14.25 23.39
N ALA A 352 -1.06 -14.26 23.54
CA ALA A 352 -1.84 -13.04 23.62
C ALA A 352 -1.41 -12.17 24.80
N SER A 353 -1.10 -12.76 25.97
CA SER A 353 -0.64 -12.03 27.15
C SER A 353 0.74 -11.37 26.98
N ARG A 354 1.51 -11.75 25.95
CA ARG A 354 2.86 -11.22 25.68
C ARG A 354 2.83 -10.01 24.74
N VAL A 355 1.70 -9.68 24.11
CA VAL A 355 1.63 -8.62 23.10
C VAL A 355 0.61 -7.55 23.46
N THR A 356 1.01 -6.29 23.39
CA THR A 356 0.09 -5.15 23.47
C THR A 356 0.34 -4.19 22.32
N LEU A 357 -0.72 -3.66 21.72
CA LEU A 357 -0.64 -2.61 20.70
C LEU A 357 -1.24 -1.32 21.26
N LEU A 358 -0.47 -0.24 21.25
CA LEU A 358 -0.85 1.05 21.82
C LEU A 358 -0.81 2.16 20.76
N GLN A 359 -1.85 2.98 20.71
CA GLN A 359 -1.76 4.24 20.00
C GLN A 359 -0.96 5.25 20.82
N GLY A 360 0.08 5.81 20.21
CA GLY A 360 0.95 6.79 20.87
C GLY A 360 1.74 7.61 19.87
N SER A 361 2.23 8.76 20.31
CA SER A 361 3.14 9.60 19.52
C SER A 361 4.43 9.80 20.28
N LEU A 362 5.55 9.62 19.60
CA LEU A 362 6.88 9.77 20.16
C LEU A 362 7.28 11.25 20.40
N ALA A 363 6.38 12.19 20.08
CA ALA A 363 6.57 13.61 20.40
C ALA A 363 6.09 14.00 21.81
N TYR A 364 5.52 13.06 22.57
CA TYR A 364 5.01 13.30 23.93
C TYR A 364 5.50 12.22 24.89
N THR A 365 5.62 12.58 26.17
CA THR A 365 5.94 11.62 27.22
C THR A 365 4.73 10.74 27.54
N ASP A 366 4.95 9.44 27.64
CA ASP A 366 3.94 8.47 28.03
C ASP A 366 4.46 7.62 29.18
N LYS A 367 3.81 7.74 30.35
CA LYS A 367 4.20 7.02 31.57
C LYS A 367 4.10 5.50 31.41
N ARG A 368 3.27 5.01 30.49
CA ARG A 368 3.11 3.58 30.20
C ARG A 368 4.35 2.95 29.56
N LEU A 369 5.28 3.76 29.05
CA LEU A 369 6.51 3.30 28.40
C LEU A 369 7.70 3.17 29.37
N LYS A 370 7.51 3.43 30.66
CA LYS A 370 8.56 3.26 31.69
C LYS A 370 8.74 1.79 32.08
N GLY A 371 9.95 1.42 32.47
CA GLY A 371 10.27 0.11 33.07
C GLY A 371 10.44 -1.04 32.08
N TYR A 372 10.63 -0.74 30.79
CA TYR A 372 10.98 -1.72 29.76
C TYR A 372 12.51 -1.88 29.68
N ASP A 373 12.96 -3.09 29.33
CA ASP A 373 14.37 -3.41 29.23
C ASP A 373 14.99 -2.76 27.99
N ALA A 374 14.24 -2.74 26.88
CA ALA A 374 14.69 -2.15 25.63
C ALA A 374 13.58 -1.40 24.88
N ALA A 375 13.97 -0.41 24.08
CA ALA A 375 13.13 0.22 23.06
C ALA A 375 13.80 0.19 21.69
N VAL A 376 13.02 -0.01 20.64
CA VAL A 376 13.47 -0.03 19.25
C VAL A 376 12.78 1.08 18.47
N LEU A 377 13.58 1.86 17.75
CA LEU A 377 13.17 2.87 16.78
C LEU A 377 13.69 2.42 15.41
N SER A 378 12.97 1.52 14.75
CA SER A 378 13.40 0.97 13.46
C SER A 378 12.82 1.77 12.30
N GLU A 379 13.65 2.56 11.64
CA GLU A 379 13.24 3.43 10.52
C GLU A 379 12.14 4.42 10.91
N VAL A 380 12.41 5.20 11.95
CA VAL A 380 11.42 6.11 12.54
C VAL A 380 11.88 7.56 12.52
N ILE A 381 13.16 7.79 12.82
CA ILE A 381 13.68 9.14 13.04
C ILE A 381 13.65 9.95 11.74
N GLU A 382 13.90 9.31 10.60
CA GLU A 382 13.91 9.88 9.27
C GLU A 382 12.52 10.33 8.80
N HIS A 383 11.45 9.81 9.40
CA HIS A 383 10.08 10.24 9.12
C HIS A 383 9.63 11.42 9.99
N LEU A 384 10.45 11.84 10.96
CA LEU A 384 10.15 12.99 11.82
C LEU A 384 10.66 14.29 11.21
N ASP A 385 9.92 15.37 11.43
CA ASP A 385 10.43 16.71 11.15
C ASP A 385 11.58 17.00 12.14
N LEU A 386 12.74 17.46 11.66
CA LEU A 386 13.93 17.76 12.49
C LEU A 386 13.62 18.57 13.77
N PRO A 387 12.72 19.59 13.76
CA PRO A 387 12.36 20.31 14.98
C PRO A 387 11.67 19.47 16.07
N ARG A 388 11.15 18.27 15.75
CA ARG A 388 10.50 17.35 16.68
C ARG A 388 11.46 16.31 17.26
N LEU A 389 12.65 16.17 16.68
CA LEU A 389 13.65 15.22 17.12
C LEU A 389 14.04 15.41 18.61
N PRO A 390 14.23 16.64 19.13
CA PRO A 390 14.50 16.83 20.57
C PRO A 390 13.37 16.34 21.48
N ALA A 391 12.11 16.39 21.02
CA ALA A 391 10.98 15.87 21.79
C ALA A 391 11.00 14.34 21.84
N LEU A 392 11.36 13.67 20.74
CA LEU A 392 11.58 12.22 20.72
C LEU A 392 12.74 11.82 21.63
N GLU A 393 13.87 12.53 21.55
CA GLU A 393 15.04 12.29 22.40
C GLU A 393 14.63 12.30 23.88
N TYR A 394 13.92 13.35 24.30
CA TYR A 394 13.44 13.44 25.67
C TYR A 394 12.41 12.37 26.02
N ALA A 395 11.44 12.08 25.14
CA ALA A 395 10.41 11.09 25.41
C ALA A 395 10.99 9.67 25.59
N VAL A 396 11.96 9.28 24.75
CA VAL A 396 12.55 7.94 24.74
C VAL A 396 13.70 7.82 25.74
N PHE A 397 14.72 8.68 25.62
CA PHE A 397 15.95 8.57 26.41
C PHE A 397 15.84 9.25 27.79
N GLY A 398 15.01 10.29 27.91
CA GLY A 398 14.81 11.01 29.17
C GLY A 398 13.69 10.41 30.04
N SER A 399 12.52 10.20 29.46
CA SER A 399 11.30 9.82 30.19
C SER A 399 11.07 8.31 30.23
N ALA A 400 11.00 7.62 29.09
CA ALA A 400 10.82 6.16 29.06
C ALA A 400 12.05 5.45 29.63
N ARG A 401 13.24 5.92 29.24
CA ARG A 401 14.56 5.59 29.78
C ARG A 401 14.79 4.08 29.96
N PRO A 402 14.62 3.26 28.91
CA PRO A 402 14.93 1.83 28.98
C PRO A 402 16.44 1.61 29.12
N ARG A 403 16.86 0.42 29.57
CA ARG A 403 18.29 0.08 29.69
C ARG A 403 19.00 0.11 28.35
N THR A 404 18.33 -0.35 27.29
CA THR A 404 18.85 -0.36 25.92
C THR A 404 17.92 0.38 24.96
N VAL A 405 18.46 1.19 24.05
CA VAL A 405 17.70 1.77 22.93
C VAL A 405 18.40 1.41 21.63
N LEU A 406 17.65 0.84 20.67
CA LEU A 406 18.13 0.57 19.32
C LEU A 406 17.53 1.59 18.37
N VAL A 407 18.36 2.25 17.57
CA VAL A 407 17.91 3.18 16.54
C VAL A 407 18.47 2.73 15.20
N THR A 408 17.60 2.52 14.21
CA THR A 408 18.03 2.29 12.82
C THR A 408 17.57 3.41 11.91
N THR A 409 18.42 3.78 10.97
CA THR A 409 18.11 4.77 9.93
C THR A 409 18.84 4.41 8.63
N PRO A 410 18.31 4.79 7.46
CA PRO A 410 19.03 4.68 6.20
C PRO A 410 20.35 5.48 6.20
N ASN A 411 21.31 5.02 5.41
CA ASN A 411 22.57 5.72 5.13
C ASN A 411 22.54 6.43 3.78
N VAL A 412 22.46 7.76 3.74
CA VAL A 412 22.40 8.49 2.45
C VAL A 412 23.64 8.26 1.58
N GLU A 413 24.81 7.98 2.17
CA GLU A 413 26.05 7.74 1.42
C GLU A 413 25.96 6.50 0.53
N TYR A 414 25.22 5.48 0.96
CA TYR A 414 25.04 4.26 0.18
C TYR A 414 24.10 4.46 -1.03
N ASN A 415 23.43 5.60 -1.15
CA ASN A 415 22.43 5.80 -2.21
C ASN A 415 23.02 5.65 -3.62
N VAL A 416 24.32 5.93 -3.77
CA VAL A 416 25.07 5.76 -5.02
C VAL A 416 25.25 4.30 -5.45
N ARG A 417 25.13 3.34 -4.54
CA ARG A 417 25.23 1.90 -4.83
C ARG A 417 23.91 1.29 -5.28
N TRP A 418 22.80 2.01 -5.12
CA TRP A 418 21.55 1.61 -5.72
C TRP A 418 21.54 2.03 -7.20
N GLU A 419 21.64 1.06 -8.12
CA GLU A 419 21.59 1.26 -9.59
C GLU A 419 20.35 2.04 -10.08
N THR A 420 19.36 2.25 -9.21
CA THR A 420 18.07 2.87 -9.52
C THR A 420 17.84 4.24 -8.90
N LEU A 421 18.81 4.81 -8.17
CA LEU A 421 18.72 6.13 -7.52
C LEU A 421 19.70 7.14 -8.18
N PRO A 422 19.23 8.29 -8.70
CA PRO A 422 20.12 9.39 -9.05
C PRO A 422 20.83 9.90 -7.79
N ALA A 423 22.14 10.14 -7.87
CA ALA A 423 22.93 10.68 -6.77
C ALA A 423 22.26 11.92 -6.14
N GLY A 424 22.17 11.97 -4.81
CA GLY A 424 21.63 13.10 -4.05
C GLY A 424 20.13 13.05 -3.73
N HIS A 425 19.42 11.95 -4.02
CA HIS A 425 18.01 11.78 -3.64
C HIS A 425 17.84 10.79 -2.48
N VAL A 426 16.89 11.10 -1.61
CA VAL A 426 16.40 10.26 -0.51
C VAL A 426 15.84 8.93 -1.06
N ARG A 427 16.15 7.79 -0.42
CA ARG A 427 15.72 6.44 -0.81
C ARG A 427 14.21 6.25 -0.80
N HIS A 428 13.50 6.94 0.08
CA HIS A 428 12.04 6.92 0.15
C HIS A 428 11.45 8.33 0.23
N GLY A 429 10.44 8.61 -0.61
CA GLY A 429 9.83 9.95 -0.72
C GLY A 429 9.01 10.42 0.50
N ASP A 430 9.00 9.66 1.58
CA ASP A 430 8.41 9.96 2.88
C ASP A 430 9.45 10.20 3.99
N HIS A 431 10.76 10.11 3.70
CA HIS A 431 11.75 10.62 4.65
C HIS A 431 11.81 12.16 4.57
N ARG A 432 11.90 12.78 5.73
CA ARG A 432 12.15 14.21 5.91
C ARG A 432 13.62 14.55 5.75
N PHE A 433 14.50 13.60 6.04
CA PHE A 433 15.94 13.67 5.88
C PHE A 433 16.52 12.26 5.77
N GLU A 434 17.73 12.13 5.23
CA GLU A 434 18.56 10.93 5.39
C GLU A 434 19.95 11.38 5.80
N TRP A 435 20.46 10.81 6.88
CA TRP A 435 21.77 11.17 7.40
C TRP A 435 22.89 10.33 6.78
N THR A 436 24.03 10.97 6.63
CA THR A 436 25.34 10.31 6.50
C THR A 436 25.71 9.57 7.79
N ARG A 437 26.75 8.75 7.72
CA ARG A 437 27.36 8.09 8.90
C ARG A 437 27.87 9.09 9.91
N GLU A 438 28.45 10.20 9.44
CA GLU A 438 28.96 11.24 10.33
C GLU A 438 27.83 11.97 11.07
N GLU A 439 26.77 12.36 10.36
CA GLU A 439 25.61 13.03 10.97
C GLU A 439 24.91 12.12 11.98
N PHE A 440 24.65 10.86 11.62
CA PHE A 440 24.00 9.90 12.53
C PHE A 440 24.85 9.61 13.77
N ARG A 441 26.18 9.45 13.61
CA ARG A 441 27.10 9.25 14.73
C ARG A 441 27.19 10.48 15.64
N THR A 442 27.22 11.67 15.05
CA THR A 442 27.27 12.94 15.80
C THR A 442 26.00 13.13 16.62
N TRP A 443 24.84 12.97 15.99
CA TRP A 443 23.56 13.02 16.69
C TRP A 443 23.48 11.98 17.81
N SER A 444 23.83 10.73 17.52
CA SER A 444 23.75 9.63 18.50
C SER A 444 24.65 9.89 19.71
N ARG A 445 25.90 10.34 19.51
CA ARG A 445 26.80 10.69 20.63
C ARG A 445 26.25 11.84 21.47
N ALA A 446 25.68 12.86 20.85
CA ALA A 446 25.09 13.99 21.57
C ALA A 446 23.84 13.60 22.37
N VAL A 447 23.04 12.64 21.89
CA VAL A 447 21.91 12.07 22.65
C VAL A 447 22.42 11.23 23.81
N ALA A 448 23.41 10.38 23.56
CA ALA A 448 24.04 9.53 24.56
C ALA A 448 24.61 10.35 25.74
N GLU A 449 25.38 11.40 25.44
CA GLU A 449 25.94 12.30 26.45
C GLU A 449 24.85 13.01 27.27
N ARG A 450 23.83 13.57 26.60
CA ARG A 450 22.75 14.32 27.27
C ARG A 450 21.90 13.47 28.20
N HIS A 451 21.75 12.18 27.90
CA HIS A 451 20.82 11.29 28.60
C HIS A 451 21.52 10.20 29.43
N GLY A 452 22.85 10.15 29.46
CA GLY A 452 23.60 9.18 30.27
C GLY A 452 23.62 7.77 29.67
N TYR A 453 23.74 7.67 28.35
CA TYR A 453 23.93 6.41 27.63
C TYR A 453 25.36 6.34 27.07
N GLY A 454 25.91 5.14 26.96
CA GLY A 454 26.95 4.81 25.98
C GLY A 454 26.29 4.50 24.64
N VAL A 455 27.04 4.62 23.54
CA VAL A 455 26.54 4.28 22.20
C VAL A 455 27.58 3.54 21.38
N GLU A 456 27.17 2.43 20.80
CA GLU A 456 27.93 1.63 19.83
C GLU A 456 27.21 1.63 18.48
N PHE A 457 27.94 1.39 17.39
CA PHE A 457 27.40 1.42 16.04
C PHE A 457 27.64 0.10 15.33
N GLU A 458 26.59 -0.46 14.76
CA GLU A 458 26.63 -1.73 14.03
C GLU A 458 26.17 -1.53 12.58
N PRO A 459 26.85 -2.18 11.61
CA PRO A 459 26.40 -2.16 10.23
C PRO A 459 25.21 -3.10 10.03
N VAL A 460 24.24 -2.66 9.22
CA VAL A 460 23.12 -3.50 8.81
C VAL A 460 23.12 -3.63 7.28
N GLY A 461 23.46 -4.83 6.85
CA GLY A 461 23.63 -5.22 5.45
C GLY A 461 25.06 -5.09 4.92
N PRO A 462 25.28 -5.26 3.60
CA PRO A 462 26.61 -5.29 3.02
C PRO A 462 27.37 -4.01 3.35
N ASP A 463 28.48 -4.14 4.09
CA ASP A 463 29.31 -3.02 4.48
C ASP A 463 30.25 -2.66 3.33
N ASP A 464 29.90 -1.62 2.57
CA ASP A 464 30.70 -1.15 1.45
C ASP A 464 31.91 -0.36 1.98
N PRO A 465 33.13 -0.63 1.48
CA PRO A 465 34.33 0.02 1.99
C PRO A 465 34.36 1.55 1.78
N GLU A 466 33.64 2.07 0.79
CA GLU A 466 33.61 3.50 0.49
C GLU A 466 32.44 4.17 1.21
N VAL A 467 31.23 3.60 1.09
CA VAL A 467 29.98 4.27 1.52
C VAL A 467 29.33 3.65 2.76
N GLY A 468 29.89 2.58 3.30
CA GLY A 468 29.43 1.90 4.51
C GLY A 468 28.22 0.99 4.27
N PRO A 469 27.45 0.64 5.32
CA PRO A 469 26.28 -0.22 5.18
C PRO A 469 25.08 0.56 4.62
N PRO A 470 24.11 -0.11 3.97
CA PRO A 470 22.89 0.54 3.56
C PRO A 470 22.07 1.01 4.78
N THR A 471 22.02 0.27 5.87
CA THR A 471 21.32 0.72 7.08
C THR A 471 22.32 0.92 8.21
N GLN A 472 22.12 2.00 8.96
CA GLN A 472 22.92 2.33 10.13
C GLN A 472 22.15 1.91 11.38
N MET A 473 22.82 1.27 12.34
CA MET A 473 22.25 0.97 13.64
C MET A 473 23.11 1.57 14.76
N ALA A 474 22.46 2.22 15.71
CA ALA A 474 23.07 2.66 16.97
C ALA A 474 22.43 1.90 18.13
N VAL A 475 23.29 1.34 18.99
CA VAL A 475 22.93 0.60 20.20
C VAL A 475 23.30 1.47 21.39
N PHE A 476 22.31 2.03 22.05
CA PHE A 476 22.49 2.83 23.25
C PHE A 476 22.31 1.97 24.48
N THR A 477 23.24 2.06 25.43
CA THR A 477 23.18 1.33 26.71
C THR A 477 23.33 2.31 27.86
N LEU A 478 22.38 2.32 28.79
CA LEU A 478 22.41 3.23 29.94
C LEU A 478 23.70 3.00 30.75
N THR A 479 24.43 4.07 31.09
CA THR A 479 25.67 3.93 31.86
C THR A 479 25.42 3.77 33.36
N ASP A 480 26.20 2.89 34.00
CA ASP A 480 26.06 2.53 35.43
C ASP A 480 26.16 3.71 36.40
N GLN A 481 26.73 4.85 35.99
CA GLN A 481 26.77 6.07 36.82
C GLN A 481 25.41 6.67 37.12
N THR A 482 24.33 6.22 36.46
CA THR A 482 22.97 6.73 36.66
C THR A 482 22.00 5.78 37.36
N LEU A 483 22.44 4.55 37.72
CA LEU A 483 21.61 3.60 38.48
C LEU A 483 21.54 3.93 39.98
N THR A 484 22.36 4.87 40.47
CA THR A 484 22.53 5.16 41.90
C THR A 484 22.05 6.53 42.38
N ASP A 485 21.42 7.37 41.55
CA ASP A 485 20.94 8.68 42.04
C ASP A 485 19.59 9.12 41.44
N PRO A 486 18.47 9.01 42.18
CA PRO A 486 17.25 9.71 41.79
C PRO A 486 17.51 11.22 41.97
N SER A 487 17.39 11.99 40.89
CA SER A 487 17.63 13.43 40.95
C SER A 487 16.71 14.10 42.01
N PRO A 488 17.19 15.11 42.76
CA PRO A 488 16.43 15.73 43.87
C PRO A 488 15.10 16.40 43.48
N LYS A 489 14.77 16.49 42.18
CA LYS A 489 13.55 17.15 41.70
C LYS A 489 12.29 16.29 41.72
N GLU A 490 12.39 14.97 41.82
CA GLU A 490 11.21 14.09 41.85
C GLU A 490 10.66 13.84 43.26
N ALA A 491 11.41 14.15 44.32
CA ALA A 491 10.95 14.00 45.71
C ALA A 491 9.97 15.10 46.19
N LYS A 492 9.69 16.13 45.38
CA LYS A 492 8.82 17.25 45.76
C LYS A 492 7.44 17.29 45.09
N ALA A 493 7.04 16.20 44.43
CA ALA A 493 5.70 16.10 43.83
C ALA A 493 5.08 14.68 43.99
N ALA A 494 5.36 14.03 45.12
CA ALA A 494 4.63 12.85 45.57
C ALA A 494 3.59 13.24 46.64
#